data_AF-A0A7K4CW74-F1
#
_entry.id   AF-A0A7K4CW74-F1
#
_cell.length_a   1.000
_cell.length_b   1.000
_cell.length_c   1.000
_cell.angle_alpha   90.00
_cell.angle_beta   90.00
_cell.angle_gamma   90.00
#
_symmetry.space_group_name_H-M   'P 1'
#
loop_
_entity.id
_entity.type
_entity.pdbx_description
1 polymer ?
#
loop_
_entity_poly.entity_id
_entity_poly.type
_entity_poly.pdbx_seq_one_letter_code
_entity_poly.pdbx_strand_id
1 'polypeptide(L)'
;MRPTVRGPKAIITAALVLACAAGLLIPLHASLFPDNGGYVRTVIFARPRGSMPGYYIVVDEVHSPAPWIPVELLFHGYGNLHVDGQMASWQAGRVSLNLTVATPAVSITKHAGKVYHSDQNETLEYVKVTPLQSGPCTVVTVLFPNNGSYSAPVVVTTTTGAGIAVHVGDRDVLLINNNPGTTFTH
;
A
#
# COMPACT_ATOMS: atom_id res chain seq x y z
N MET A 1 36.21 36.75 -38.44
CA MET A 1 34.73 36.74 -38.56
C MET A 1 34.16 37.28 -37.25
N ARG A 2 33.46 38.42 -37.27
CA ARG A 2 32.80 38.96 -36.07
C ARG A 2 31.43 38.29 -35.90
N PRO A 3 31.07 37.79 -34.70
CA PRO A 3 29.75 37.23 -34.48
C PRO A 3 28.71 38.34 -34.51
N THR A 4 27.70 38.19 -35.36
CA THR A 4 26.53 39.05 -35.43
C THR A 4 25.75 38.91 -34.13
N VAL A 5 25.78 39.93 -33.28
CA VAL A 5 24.96 40.00 -32.07
C VAL A 5 23.49 40.03 -32.50
N ARG A 6 22.74 38.96 -32.22
CA ARG A 6 21.30 38.89 -32.51
C ARG A 6 20.60 39.97 -31.68
N GLY A 7 19.90 40.88 -32.36
CA GLY A 7 19.23 42.02 -31.73
C GLY A 7 18.14 41.61 -30.72
N PRO A 8 17.68 42.55 -29.87
CA PRO A 8 16.77 42.29 -28.75
C PRO A 8 15.46 41.58 -29.16
N LYS A 9 15.00 41.76 -30.40
CA LYS A 9 13.84 41.04 -30.94
C LYS A 9 14.03 39.52 -30.96
N ALA A 10 15.22 39.02 -31.30
CA ALA A 10 15.49 37.58 -31.35
C ALA A 10 15.51 36.94 -29.95
N ILE A 11 15.96 37.70 -28.95
CA ILE A 11 15.96 37.26 -27.54
C ILE A 11 14.53 37.19 -27.01
N ILE A 12 13.70 38.20 -27.30
CA ILE A 12 12.29 38.23 -26.90
C ILE A 12 11.50 37.09 -27.54
N THR A 13 11.68 36.83 -28.85
CA THR A 13 11.01 35.70 -29.52
C THR A 13 11.44 34.36 -28.93
N ALA A 14 12.74 34.16 -28.67
CA ALA A 14 13.22 32.92 -28.05
C ALA A 14 12.67 32.70 -26.64
N ALA A 15 12.62 33.76 -25.82
CA ALA A 15 12.05 33.71 -24.47
C ALA A 15 10.54 33.38 -24.49
N LEU A 16 9.80 33.95 -25.44
CA LEU A 16 8.36 33.69 -25.60
C LEU A 16 8.10 32.24 -26.04
N VAL A 17 8.88 31.71 -26.98
CA VAL A 17 8.78 30.30 -27.41
C VAL A 17 9.10 29.35 -26.26
N LEU A 18 10.14 29.65 -25.45
CA LEU A 18 10.46 28.85 -24.26
C LEU A 18 9.34 28.89 -23.23
N ALA A 19 8.75 30.07 -22.99
CA ALA A 19 7.65 30.23 -22.05
C ALA A 19 6.38 29.49 -22.51
N CYS A 20 6.05 29.54 -23.81
CA CYS A 20 4.94 28.76 -24.38
C CYS A 20 5.20 27.25 -24.29
N ALA A 21 6.42 26.79 -24.60
CA ALA A 21 6.79 25.38 -24.49
C ALA A 21 6.72 24.89 -23.04
N ALA A 22 7.23 25.66 -22.08
CA ALA A 22 7.11 25.35 -20.65
C ALA A 22 5.65 25.34 -20.17
N GLY A 23 4.84 26.32 -20.60
CA GLY A 23 3.41 26.39 -20.28
C GLY A 23 2.59 25.21 -20.81
N LEU A 24 2.98 24.63 -21.95
CA LEU A 24 2.39 23.41 -22.51
C LEU A 24 2.89 22.13 -21.82
N LEU A 25 4.12 22.13 -21.31
CA LEU A 25 4.70 20.99 -20.62
C LEU A 25 4.10 20.77 -19.22
N ILE A 26 3.64 21.82 -18.53
CA ILE A 26 3.05 21.72 -17.18
C ILE A 26 1.75 20.88 -17.17
N PRO A 27 0.71 21.17 -17.99
CA PRO A 27 -0.49 20.33 -18.04
C PRO A 27 -0.20 18.94 -18.62
N LEU A 28 0.81 18.81 -19.49
CA LEU A 28 1.28 17.52 -19.99
C LEU A 28 1.94 16.68 -18.88
N HIS A 29 2.71 17.29 -17.98
CA HIS A 29 3.27 16.59 -16.82
C HIS A 29 2.18 16.12 -15.86
N ALA A 30 1.19 16.97 -15.59
CA ALA A 30 0.06 16.59 -14.73
C ALA A 30 -0.82 15.49 -15.33
N SER A 31 -0.88 15.36 -16.66
CA SER A 31 -1.60 14.27 -17.32
C SER A 31 -0.77 13.00 -17.50
N LEU A 32 0.55 13.11 -17.69
CA LEU A 32 1.46 11.98 -17.80
C LEU A 32 1.83 11.38 -16.45
N PHE A 33 1.88 12.21 -15.41
CA PHE A 33 2.17 11.84 -14.02
C PHE A 33 1.11 12.46 -13.12
N PRO A 34 -0.16 12.00 -13.21
CA PRO A 34 -1.19 12.47 -12.30
C PRO A 34 -0.72 12.23 -10.87
N ASP A 35 -0.86 13.26 -10.03
CA ASP A 35 -0.73 13.09 -8.59
C ASP A 35 -1.76 12.04 -8.18
N ASN A 36 -1.30 10.88 -7.70
CA ASN A 36 -2.17 9.81 -7.24
C ASN A 36 -2.74 10.10 -5.85
N GLY A 37 -2.67 11.38 -5.40
CA GLY A 37 -3.27 12.00 -4.22
C GLY A 37 -2.71 11.57 -2.89
N GLY A 38 -1.63 10.78 -2.91
CA GLY A 38 -0.82 10.47 -1.75
C GLY A 38 -1.23 9.18 -1.03
N TYR A 39 -0.37 8.80 -0.09
CA TYR A 39 -0.45 7.55 0.63
C TYR A 39 0.19 7.69 2.01
N VAL A 40 -0.48 7.18 3.04
CA VAL A 40 0.03 7.11 4.41
C VAL A 40 0.00 5.66 4.87
N ARG A 41 1.13 5.18 5.40
CA ARG A 41 1.24 3.88 6.06
C ARG A 41 1.53 4.05 7.52
N THR A 42 0.68 3.46 8.37
CA THR A 42 0.96 3.29 9.79
C THR A 42 1.23 1.81 10.06
N VAL A 43 2.32 1.51 10.78
CA VAL A 43 2.64 0.15 11.21
C VAL A 43 2.65 0.10 12.73
N ILE A 44 1.75 -0.69 13.31
CA ILE A 44 1.61 -0.89 14.74
C ILE A 44 2.10 -2.29 15.05
N PHE A 45 3.04 -2.42 15.99
CA PHE A 45 3.40 -3.71 16.56
C PHE A 45 2.66 -3.91 17.89
N ALA A 46 1.84 -4.96 17.96
CA ALA A 46 1.11 -5.35 19.15
C ALA A 46 1.72 -6.63 19.73
N ARG A 47 2.03 -6.61 21.02
CA ARG A 47 2.49 -7.78 21.75
C ARG A 47 1.42 -8.18 22.79
N PRO A 48 0.65 -9.25 22.54
CA PRO A 48 -0.32 -9.73 23.51
C PRO A 48 0.34 -10.09 24.83
N ARG A 49 -0.40 -9.94 25.95
CA ARG A 49 0.05 -10.45 27.25
C ARG A 49 0.13 -11.99 27.21
N GLY A 50 1.23 -12.55 27.71
CA GLY A 50 1.46 -13.99 27.80
C GLY A 50 2.55 -14.49 26.84
N SER A 51 2.43 -15.74 26.39
CA SER A 51 3.39 -16.41 25.51
C SER A 51 3.06 -16.32 24.01
N MET A 52 1.96 -15.67 23.64
CA MET A 52 1.54 -15.51 22.24
C MET A 52 2.55 -14.63 21.47
N PRO A 53 2.90 -14.98 20.23
CA PRO A 53 3.73 -14.14 19.37
C PRO A 53 3.11 -12.75 19.18
N GLY A 54 3.96 -11.74 19.05
CA GLY A 54 3.51 -10.42 18.63
C GLY A 54 3.07 -10.43 17.18
N TYR A 55 2.29 -9.42 16.80
CA TYR A 55 1.75 -9.27 15.45
C TYR A 55 1.80 -7.80 15.03
N TYR A 56 1.66 -7.56 13.73
CA TYR A 56 1.64 -6.22 13.17
C TYR A 56 0.26 -5.90 12.63
N ILE A 57 -0.18 -4.66 12.82
CA ILE A 57 -1.31 -4.08 12.11
C ILE A 57 -0.74 -3.01 11.19
N VAL A 58 -0.97 -3.15 9.90
CA VAL A 58 -0.60 -2.19 8.86
C VAL A 58 -1.86 -1.49 8.40
N VAL A 59 -1.90 -0.17 8.57
CA VAL A 59 -2.99 0.70 8.12
C VAL A 59 -2.49 1.52 6.94
N ASP A 60 -3.05 1.27 5.78
CA ASP A 60 -2.71 1.88 4.50
C ASP A 60 -3.84 2.81 4.08
N GLU A 61 -3.66 4.12 4.25
CA GLU A 61 -4.58 5.16 3.77
C GLU A 61 -4.13 5.62 2.38
N VAL A 62 -4.90 5.26 1.37
CA VAL A 62 -4.65 5.63 -0.02
C VAL A 62 -5.63 6.70 -0.43
N HIS A 63 -5.11 7.82 -0.91
CA HIS A 63 -5.92 8.97 -1.32
C HIS A 63 -5.88 9.11 -2.84
N SER A 64 -6.54 8.22 -3.59
CA SER A 64 -6.55 8.36 -5.05
C SER A 64 -7.57 9.42 -5.51
N PRO A 65 -7.18 10.49 -6.23
CA PRO A 65 -8.11 11.45 -6.81
C PRO A 65 -8.80 10.89 -8.06
N ALA A 66 -8.31 9.76 -8.57
CA ALA A 66 -8.76 9.10 -9.78
C ALA A 66 -9.30 7.70 -9.43
N PRO A 67 -10.64 7.51 -9.32
CA PRO A 67 -11.22 6.23 -8.92
C PRO A 67 -10.96 5.08 -9.90
N TRP A 68 -10.51 5.37 -11.13
CA TRP A 68 -10.15 4.35 -12.12
C TRP A 68 -8.73 3.79 -11.98
N ILE A 69 -7.88 4.38 -11.13
CA ILE A 69 -6.54 3.86 -10.85
C ILE A 69 -6.67 2.79 -9.76
N PRO A 70 -6.36 1.51 -10.04
CA PRO A 70 -6.47 0.47 -9.04
C PRO A 70 -5.43 0.64 -7.95
N VAL A 71 -5.84 0.41 -6.70
CA VAL A 71 -4.93 0.29 -5.57
C VAL A 71 -4.45 -1.15 -5.49
N GLU A 72 -3.13 -1.35 -5.50
CA GLU A 72 -2.52 -2.67 -5.39
C GLU A 72 -1.47 -2.66 -4.28
N LEU A 73 -1.68 -3.48 -3.24
CA LEU A 73 -0.70 -3.72 -2.20
C LEU A 73 0.01 -5.03 -2.49
N LEU A 74 1.35 -4.98 -2.54
CA LEU A 74 2.19 -6.13 -2.85
C LEU A 74 2.82 -6.66 -1.57
N PHE A 75 2.63 -7.95 -1.30
CA PHE A 75 3.27 -8.64 -0.18
C PHE A 75 4.11 -9.79 -0.72
N HIS A 76 5.41 -9.70 -0.47
CA HIS A 76 6.39 -10.70 -0.83
C HIS A 76 6.74 -11.52 0.41
N GLY A 77 6.95 -12.82 0.23
CA GLY A 77 7.35 -13.71 1.29
C GLY A 77 8.12 -14.89 0.74
N TYR A 78 8.89 -15.54 1.61
CA TYR A 78 9.63 -16.75 1.27
C TYR A 78 8.86 -18.00 1.70
N GLY A 79 8.97 -19.07 0.93
CA GLY A 79 8.32 -20.35 1.23
C GLY A 79 7.01 -20.56 0.47
N ASN A 80 6.26 -21.60 0.86
CA ASN A 80 5.04 -22.01 0.18
C ASN A 80 3.92 -21.00 0.45
N LEU A 81 3.42 -20.35 -0.59
CA LEU A 81 2.29 -19.41 -0.49
C LEU A 81 0.95 -20.13 -0.67
N HIS A 82 0.06 -19.94 0.29
CA HIS A 82 -1.36 -20.29 0.24
C HIS A 82 -2.23 -19.04 0.32
N VAL A 83 -3.35 -19.01 -0.40
CA VAL A 83 -4.33 -17.91 -0.41
C VAL A 83 -5.72 -18.50 -0.19
N ASP A 84 -6.47 -17.92 0.74
CA ASP A 84 -7.85 -18.30 1.04
C ASP A 84 -8.67 -17.05 1.39
N GLY A 85 -9.56 -16.65 0.48
CA GLY A 85 -10.37 -15.44 0.64
C GLY A 85 -9.53 -14.17 0.88
N GLN A 86 -9.69 -13.57 2.06
CA GLN A 86 -8.95 -12.37 2.49
C GLN A 86 -7.66 -12.68 3.27
N MET A 87 -7.21 -13.93 3.21
CA MET A 87 -6.02 -14.40 3.91
C MET A 87 -4.97 -14.91 2.92
N ALA A 88 -3.71 -14.71 3.29
CA ALA A 88 -2.57 -15.34 2.63
C ALA A 88 -1.60 -15.84 3.69
N SER A 89 -0.89 -16.93 3.42
CA SER A 89 0.15 -17.42 4.32
C SER A 89 1.37 -17.92 3.56
N TRP A 90 2.55 -17.61 4.09
CA TRP A 90 3.82 -18.14 3.62
C TRP A 90 4.38 -19.08 4.68
N GLN A 91 4.71 -20.31 4.28
CA GLN A 91 5.34 -21.29 5.15
C GLN A 91 6.78 -21.59 4.70
N ALA A 92 7.75 -21.31 5.56
CA ALA A 92 9.16 -21.63 5.38
C ALA A 92 9.67 -22.50 6.54
N GLY A 93 9.70 -23.81 6.33
CA GLY A 93 10.09 -24.77 7.37
C GLY A 93 9.12 -24.74 8.56
N ARG A 94 9.59 -24.34 9.74
CA ARG A 94 8.75 -24.20 10.95
C ARG A 94 8.17 -22.80 11.14
N VAL A 95 8.56 -21.83 10.31
CA VAL A 95 8.10 -20.44 10.44
C VAL A 95 7.02 -20.17 9.40
N SER A 96 5.98 -19.46 9.82
CA SER A 96 4.88 -19.02 8.98
C SER A 96 4.65 -17.52 9.13
N LEU A 97 4.31 -16.84 8.05
CA LEU A 97 3.72 -15.50 8.10
C LEU A 97 2.27 -15.61 7.63
N ASN A 98 1.32 -15.27 8.48
CA ASN A 98 -0.08 -15.16 8.11
C ASN A 98 -0.44 -13.69 7.88
N LEU A 99 -1.11 -13.41 6.78
CA LEU A 99 -1.66 -12.12 6.41
C LEU A 99 -3.18 -12.26 6.41
N THR A 100 -3.86 -11.30 7.03
CA THR A 100 -5.32 -11.18 6.97
C THR A 100 -5.69 -9.74 6.70
N VAL A 101 -6.44 -9.48 5.63
CA VAL A 101 -6.98 -8.15 5.36
C VAL A 101 -8.31 -8.03 6.09
N ALA A 102 -8.37 -7.11 7.04
CA ALA A 102 -9.54 -6.88 7.88
C ALA A 102 -10.62 -6.07 7.13
N THR A 103 -10.18 -5.00 6.46
CA THR A 103 -11.06 -4.07 5.75
C THR A 103 -10.23 -3.29 4.71
N PRO A 104 -10.83 -2.80 3.61
CA PRO A 104 -12.15 -3.20 3.10
C PRO A 104 -12.10 -4.63 2.54
N ALA A 105 -13.19 -5.08 1.93
CA ALA A 105 -13.16 -6.33 1.17
C ALA A 105 -12.12 -6.25 0.04
N VAL A 106 -11.27 -7.27 -0.09
CA VAL A 106 -10.21 -7.35 -1.11
C VAL A 106 -10.31 -8.61 -1.96
N SER A 107 -9.72 -8.55 -3.16
CA SER A 107 -9.26 -9.71 -3.90
C SER A 107 -7.78 -9.93 -3.63
N ILE A 108 -7.41 -11.15 -3.23
CA ILE A 108 -6.01 -11.56 -3.08
C ILE A 108 -5.67 -12.52 -4.22
N THR A 109 -4.72 -12.12 -5.06
CA THR A 109 -4.26 -12.94 -6.18
C THR A 109 -2.81 -13.35 -5.97
N LYS A 110 -2.54 -14.64 -6.17
CA LYS A 110 -1.20 -15.22 -6.12
C LYS A 110 -0.47 -14.97 -7.44
N HIS A 111 0.77 -14.51 -7.34
CA HIS A 111 1.67 -14.28 -8.46
C HIS A 111 3.05 -14.88 -8.17
N ALA A 112 3.83 -15.09 -9.22
CA ALA A 112 5.23 -15.48 -9.12
C ALA A 112 6.08 -14.48 -9.91
N GLY A 113 7.21 -14.08 -9.36
CA GLY A 113 8.11 -13.11 -9.98
C GLY A 113 9.55 -13.47 -9.73
N LYS A 114 10.41 -13.18 -10.71
CA LYS A 114 11.85 -13.27 -10.52
C LYS A 114 12.31 -12.18 -9.55
N VAL A 115 13.07 -12.58 -8.55
CA VAL A 115 13.84 -11.64 -7.74
C VAL A 115 15.22 -11.55 -8.37
N TYR A 116 15.52 -10.39 -8.95
CA TYR A 116 16.84 -10.12 -9.51
C TYR A 116 17.77 -9.70 -8.38
N HIS A 117 18.34 -10.69 -7.70
CA HIS A 117 19.48 -10.49 -6.81
C HIS A 117 20.76 -10.83 -7.59
N SER A 118 21.84 -10.06 -7.39
CA SER A 118 23.06 -10.16 -8.20
C SER A 118 23.75 -11.53 -8.14
N ASP A 119 23.37 -12.36 -7.18
CA ASP A 119 23.95 -13.66 -6.86
C ASP A 119 22.93 -14.82 -6.88
N GLN A 120 21.63 -14.54 -7.03
CA GLN A 120 20.58 -15.56 -7.02
C GLN A 120 19.50 -15.27 -8.06
N ASN A 121 19.22 -16.27 -8.89
CA ASN A 121 18.12 -16.27 -9.86
C ASN A 121 16.98 -17.14 -9.31
N GLU A 122 16.29 -16.63 -8.30
CA GLU A 122 15.15 -17.30 -7.69
C GLU A 122 13.82 -16.66 -8.11
N THR A 123 12.77 -17.49 -8.14
CA THR A 123 11.39 -17.04 -8.34
C THR A 123 10.69 -17.10 -7.00
N LEU A 124 10.22 -15.95 -6.51
CA LEU A 124 9.44 -15.87 -5.29
C LEU A 124 7.96 -15.70 -5.60
N GLU A 125 7.15 -16.33 -4.77
CA GLU A 125 5.71 -16.16 -4.79
C GLU A 125 5.32 -14.95 -3.94
N TYR A 126 4.42 -14.13 -4.47
CA TYR A 126 3.92 -12.95 -3.80
C TYR A 126 2.42 -12.85 -4.00
N VAL A 127 1.75 -12.06 -3.16
CA VAL A 127 0.34 -11.74 -3.37
C VAL A 127 0.20 -10.28 -3.78
N LYS A 128 -0.75 -10.08 -4.68
CA LYS A 128 -1.32 -8.77 -4.98
C LYS A 128 -2.68 -8.69 -4.31
N VAL A 129 -2.81 -7.73 -3.40
CA VAL A 129 -4.04 -7.41 -2.68
C VAL A 129 -4.67 -6.18 -3.33
N THR A 130 -5.89 -6.34 -3.82
CA THR A 130 -6.63 -5.28 -4.52
C THR A 130 -7.95 -5.03 -3.80
N PRO A 131 -8.17 -3.85 -3.21
CA PRO A 131 -9.48 -3.44 -2.69
C PRO A 131 -10.56 -3.57 -3.75
N LEU A 132 -11.71 -4.12 -3.37
CA LEU A 132 -12.87 -4.24 -4.26
C LEU A 132 -13.59 -2.91 -4.47
N GLN A 133 -13.32 -1.92 -3.60
CA GLN A 133 -13.79 -0.55 -3.77
C GLN A 133 -12.80 0.27 -4.61
N SER A 134 -13.33 1.24 -5.36
CA SER A 134 -12.56 2.23 -6.11
C SER A 134 -12.39 3.54 -5.33
N GLY A 135 -11.37 4.32 -5.70
CA GLY A 135 -11.09 5.63 -5.08
C GLY A 135 -10.35 5.53 -3.74
N PRO A 136 -10.41 6.59 -2.90
CA PRO A 136 -9.74 6.60 -1.61
C PRO A 136 -10.19 5.44 -0.71
N CYS A 137 -9.25 4.81 -0.04
CA CYS A 137 -9.53 3.67 0.84
C CYS A 137 -8.52 3.56 1.98
N THR A 138 -8.98 3.00 3.10
CA THR A 138 -8.11 2.60 4.21
C THR A 138 -8.07 1.08 4.28
N VAL A 139 -6.94 0.48 3.90
CA VAL A 139 -6.73 -0.96 3.97
C VAL A 139 -6.03 -1.31 5.27
N VAL A 140 -6.63 -2.20 6.05
CA VAL A 140 -6.04 -2.68 7.31
C VAL A 140 -5.67 -4.14 7.18
N THR A 141 -4.39 -4.40 7.33
CA THR A 141 -3.79 -5.72 7.21
C THR A 141 -3.18 -6.15 8.53
N VAL A 142 -3.51 -7.35 9.00
CA VAL A 142 -2.89 -7.98 10.16
C VAL A 142 -1.85 -8.98 9.68
N LEU A 143 -0.62 -8.84 10.15
CA LEU A 143 0.49 -9.74 9.87
C LEU A 143 0.89 -10.48 11.14
N PHE A 144 0.76 -11.80 11.13
CA PHE A 144 1.06 -12.68 12.26
C PHE A 144 2.23 -13.62 11.93
N PRO A 145 3.46 -13.27 12.34
CA PRO A 145 4.58 -14.21 12.30
C PRO A 145 4.43 -15.26 13.40
N ASN A 146 4.66 -16.51 13.04
CA ASN A 146 4.51 -17.65 13.94
C ASN A 146 5.54 -18.74 13.64
N ASN A 147 5.82 -19.60 14.62
CA ASN A 147 6.76 -20.71 14.53
C ASN A 147 6.05 -22.09 14.60
N GLY A 148 4.77 -22.15 14.26
CA GLY A 148 3.94 -23.35 14.28
C GLY A 148 3.35 -23.71 15.65
N SER A 149 3.62 -22.94 16.71
CA SER A 149 3.13 -23.23 18.07
C SER A 149 1.79 -22.58 18.39
N TYR A 150 1.34 -21.63 17.57
CA TYR A 150 0.12 -20.86 17.78
C TYR A 150 -0.74 -20.82 16.52
N SER A 151 -2.05 -20.69 16.68
CA SER A 151 -2.94 -20.35 15.57
C SER A 151 -2.91 -18.84 15.34
N ALA A 152 -3.14 -18.40 14.10
CA ALA A 152 -3.31 -16.98 13.81
C ALA A 152 -4.53 -16.43 14.56
N PRO A 153 -4.46 -15.19 15.08
CA PRO A 153 -5.62 -14.56 15.72
C PRO A 153 -6.76 -14.43 14.72
N VAL A 154 -7.99 -14.64 15.19
CA VAL A 154 -9.18 -14.33 14.40
C VAL A 154 -9.26 -12.82 14.23
N VAL A 155 -9.50 -12.35 13.01
CA VAL A 155 -9.66 -10.92 12.71
C VAL A 155 -11.10 -10.68 12.29
N VAL A 156 -11.80 -9.79 13.01
CA VAL A 156 -13.20 -9.46 12.76
C VAL A 156 -13.36 -7.97 12.63
N THR A 157 -14.19 -7.52 11.69
CA THR A 157 -14.53 -6.12 11.52
C THR A 157 -15.99 -5.85 11.85
N THR A 158 -16.24 -4.74 12.53
CA THR A 158 -17.59 -4.28 12.89
C THR A 158 -17.74 -2.82 12.53
N THR A 159 -18.79 -2.49 11.79
CA THR A 159 -19.17 -1.10 11.52
C THR A 159 -19.81 -0.49 12.77
N THR A 160 -19.37 0.71 13.13
CA THR A 160 -19.88 1.50 14.25
C THR A 160 -20.41 2.84 13.74
N GLY A 161 -21.16 3.58 14.56
CA GLY A 161 -21.62 4.92 14.20
C GLY A 161 -20.50 5.94 13.95
N ALA A 162 -19.28 5.68 14.42
CA ALA A 162 -18.11 6.56 14.29
C ALA A 162 -17.09 6.12 13.21
N GLY A 163 -17.21 4.91 12.69
CA GLY A 163 -16.23 4.32 11.78
C GLY A 163 -16.19 2.80 11.81
N ILE A 164 -15.02 2.21 11.60
CA ILE A 164 -14.79 0.76 11.58
C ILE A 164 -13.96 0.37 12.81
N ALA A 165 -14.39 -0.67 13.52
CA ALA A 165 -13.59 -1.31 14.54
C ALA A 165 -13.03 -2.64 14.00
N VAL A 166 -11.72 -2.82 14.11
CA VAL A 166 -11.00 -4.06 13.76
C VAL A 166 -10.61 -4.75 15.05
N HIS A 167 -11.18 -5.93 15.29
CA HIS A 167 -10.88 -6.77 16.44
C HIS A 167 -9.83 -7.81 16.03
N VAL A 168 -8.74 -7.91 16.79
CA VAL A 168 -7.69 -8.92 16.58
C VAL A 168 -7.64 -9.83 17.81
N GLY A 169 -8.06 -11.08 17.61
CA GLY A 169 -8.35 -12.00 18.70
C GLY A 169 -9.42 -11.44 19.63
N ASP A 170 -9.37 -11.85 20.90
CA ASP A 170 -10.39 -11.50 21.89
C ASP A 170 -10.07 -10.25 22.71
N ARG A 171 -9.00 -9.51 22.35
CA ARG A 171 -8.38 -8.53 23.28
C ARG A 171 -8.10 -7.17 22.68
N ASP A 172 -7.71 -7.11 21.42
CA ASP A 172 -7.21 -5.88 20.83
C ASP A 172 -8.23 -5.34 19.83
N VAL A 173 -8.52 -4.04 19.93
CA VAL A 173 -9.46 -3.34 19.06
C VAL A 173 -8.78 -2.11 18.50
N LEU A 174 -8.71 -2.00 17.18
CA LEU A 174 -8.30 -0.79 16.47
C LEU A 174 -9.55 -0.06 15.99
N LEU A 175 -9.68 1.21 16.37
CA LEU A 175 -10.73 2.09 15.89
C LEU A 175 -10.21 2.93 14.71
N ILE A 176 -10.89 2.86 13.58
CA ILE A 176 -10.61 3.61 12.37
C ILE A 176 -11.79 4.55 12.14
N ASN A 177 -11.56 5.85 12.25
CA ASN A 177 -12.59 6.82 11.95
C ASN A 177 -12.69 7.02 10.43
N ASN A 178 -13.92 7.19 9.93
CA ASN A 178 -14.17 7.46 8.50
C ASN A 178 -13.85 8.91 8.09
N ASN A 179 -13.32 9.74 9.00
CA ASN A 179 -12.91 11.10 8.67
C ASN A 179 -11.43 11.08 8.27
N PRO A 180 -11.09 11.30 6.99
CA PRO A 180 -9.69 11.43 6.58
C PRO A 180 -9.04 12.56 7.40
N GLY A 181 -8.02 12.21 8.18
CA GLY A 181 -7.25 13.15 9.01
C GLY A 181 -7.35 13.02 10.54
N THR A 182 -7.82 11.91 11.11
CA THR A 182 -7.88 11.78 12.59
C THR A 182 -6.79 10.95 13.23
N THR A 183 -6.23 11.56 14.27
CA THR A 183 -5.26 11.13 15.28
C THR A 183 -5.64 9.85 16.04
N PHE A 184 -4.64 9.02 16.33
CA PHE A 184 -4.74 7.88 17.26
C PHE A 184 -4.98 8.37 18.70
N THR A 185 -5.94 7.78 19.41
CA THR A 185 -6.04 7.86 20.88
C THR A 185 -5.80 6.47 21.45
N HIS A 186 -4.82 6.36 22.35
CA HIS A 186 -4.46 5.15 23.09
C HIS A 186 -5.23 5.06 24.40
#